data_AF-A0A117SNR7-F1
#
_entry.id   AF-A0A117SNR7-F1
#
_cell.length_a   1.000
_cell.length_b   1.000
_cell.length_c   1.000
_cell.angle_alpha   90.00
_cell.angle_beta   90.00
_cell.angle_gamma   90.00
#
_symmetry.space_group_name_H-M   'P 1'
#
loop_
_entity.id
_entity.type
_entity.pdbx_description
1 polymer ?
#
loop_
_entity_poly.entity_id
_entity_poly.type
_entity_poly.pdbx_seq_one_letter_code
_entity_poly.pdbx_strand_id
1 'polypeptide(L)'
;MASAARELGYAPDAALLMAHMFVFYLGILADVTPPVALAAYAANTIAKLDFFKTGPYAGILALAGYLGPYMFAFHSDLLLVAVKNWDVAAALGVLISFASGVVGMYSLAAGVTGYLRGPLPRYLLLTPLGVVNVVVNPLQSPAMLIANMAALMFAALKK
;
A
#
# COMPACT_ATOMS: atom_id res chain seq x y z
N MET A 1 -1.56 23.66 9.43
CA MET A 1 -2.37 22.47 9.05
C MET A 1 -3.68 22.85 8.36
N ALA A 2 -4.46 23.81 8.87
CA ALA A 2 -5.70 24.27 8.22
C ALA A 2 -5.51 24.90 6.82
N SER A 3 -4.36 25.55 6.55
CA SER A 3 -4.04 26.11 5.24
C SER A 3 -3.75 25.04 4.18
N ALA A 4 -2.92 24.04 4.50
CA ALA A 4 -2.59 22.92 3.61
C ALA A 4 -3.81 22.03 3.30
N ALA A 5 -4.74 21.86 4.25
CA ALA A 5 -5.98 21.12 4.05
C ALA A 5 -6.91 21.77 3.01
N ARG A 6 -6.95 23.12 2.99
CA ARG A 6 -7.71 23.90 1.99
C ARG A 6 -7.09 23.83 0.60
N GLU A 7 -5.76 23.80 0.49
CA GLU A 7 -5.07 23.66 -0.81
C GLU A 7 -5.30 22.29 -1.46
N LEU A 8 -5.49 21.24 -0.65
CA LEU A 8 -5.79 19.88 -1.12
C LEU A 8 -7.29 19.60 -1.30
N GLY A 9 -8.16 20.59 -1.08
CA GLY A 9 -9.61 20.47 -1.28
C GLY A 9 -10.35 19.63 -0.23
N TYR A 10 -9.72 19.33 0.91
CA TYR A 10 -10.32 18.49 1.96
C TYR A 10 -10.98 19.30 3.08
N ALA A 11 -12.04 18.74 3.67
CA ALA A 11 -12.61 19.29 4.90
C ALA A 11 -11.56 19.25 6.02
N PRO A 12 -11.43 20.30 6.85
CA PRO A 12 -10.37 20.41 7.86
C PRO A 12 -10.36 19.25 8.86
N ASP A 13 -11.53 18.72 9.21
CA ASP A 13 -11.67 17.58 10.14
C ASP A 13 -11.19 16.27 9.52
N ALA A 14 -11.48 16.06 8.22
CA ALA A 14 -11.01 14.90 7.47
C ALA A 14 -9.49 14.94 7.26
N ALA A 15 -8.94 16.13 6.99
CA ALA A 15 -7.50 16.33 6.86
C ALA A 15 -6.73 16.03 8.15
N LEU A 16 -7.31 16.40 9.30
CA LEU A 16 -6.73 16.07 10.59
C LEU A 16 -6.73 14.55 10.82
N LEU A 17 -7.84 13.87 10.56
CA LEU A 17 -7.94 12.42 10.72
C LEU A 17 -6.98 11.66 9.79
N MET A 18 -6.86 12.09 8.53
CA MET A 18 -5.88 11.54 7.58
C MET A 18 -4.45 11.63 8.12
N ALA A 19 -4.05 12.79 8.66
CA ALA A 19 -2.71 12.95 9.24
C ALA A 19 -2.49 12.03 10.45
N HIS A 20 -3.48 11.88 11.32
CA HIS A 20 -3.40 10.96 12.46
C HIS A 20 -3.28 9.50 12.00
N MET A 21 -4.09 9.06 11.03
CA MET A 21 -4.01 7.70 10.49
C MET A 21 -2.71 7.44 9.74
N PHE A 22 -2.20 8.44 9.02
CA PHE A 22 -0.91 8.36 8.35
C PHE A 22 0.24 8.11 9.35
N VAL A 23 0.33 8.94 10.39
CA VAL A 23 1.37 8.80 11.42
C VAL A 23 1.16 7.55 12.27
N PHE A 24 -0.08 7.21 12.60
CA PHE A 24 -0.42 5.99 13.33
C PHE A 24 0.03 4.72 12.57
N TYR A 25 -0.26 4.65 11.27
CA TYR A 25 0.14 3.52 10.45
C TYR A 25 1.66 3.43 10.31
N LEU A 26 2.36 4.56 10.10
CA LEU A 26 3.82 4.58 10.09
C LEU A 26 4.42 4.21 11.46
N GLY A 27 3.75 4.58 12.56
CA GLY A 27 4.13 4.17 13.91
C GLY A 27 4.09 2.65 14.09
N ILE A 28 3.04 1.99 13.59
CA ILE A 28 2.96 0.52 13.58
C ILE A 28 4.05 -0.09 12.69
N LEU A 29 4.28 0.48 11.50
CA LEU A 29 5.33 -0.03 10.61
C LEU A 29 6.76 0.25 11.08
N ALA A 30 6.98 1.19 12.00
CA ALA A 30 8.31 1.43 12.56
C ALA A 30 8.86 0.14 13.22
N ASP A 31 7.98 -0.71 13.77
CA ASP A 31 8.32 -2.00 14.38
C ASP A 31 8.80 -3.06 13.40
N VAL A 32 8.77 -2.82 12.08
CA VAL A 32 9.34 -3.75 11.08
C VAL A 32 10.72 -3.32 10.59
N THR A 33 11.15 -2.08 10.87
CA THR A 33 12.45 -1.56 10.45
C THR A 33 13.58 -2.06 11.37
N PRO A 34 14.66 -2.66 10.82
CA PRO A 34 15.89 -2.83 11.56
C PRO A 34 16.45 -1.46 11.96
N PRO A 35 16.97 -1.25 13.18
CA PRO A 35 17.32 -2.23 14.22
C PRO A 35 16.22 -2.52 15.25
N VAL A 36 15.08 -1.83 15.19
CA VAL A 36 14.06 -1.86 16.26
C VAL A 36 13.18 -3.11 16.20
N ALA A 37 13.10 -3.80 15.06
CA ALA A 37 12.13 -4.86 14.78
C ALA A 37 12.02 -6.01 15.82
N LEU A 38 11.30 -5.75 16.92
CA LEU A 38 11.24 -6.59 18.12
C LEU A 38 10.63 -7.96 17.82
N ALA A 39 9.58 -8.00 16.97
CA ALA A 39 8.94 -9.25 16.56
C ALA A 39 9.91 -10.14 15.75
N ALA A 40 10.66 -9.54 14.82
CA ALA A 40 11.68 -10.27 14.06
C ALA A 40 12.85 -10.71 14.97
N TYR A 41 13.23 -9.88 15.94
CA TYR A 41 14.25 -10.23 16.93
C TYR A 41 13.84 -11.46 17.76
N ALA A 42 12.60 -11.50 18.27
CA ALA A 42 12.07 -12.64 19.00
C ALA A 42 11.90 -13.89 18.12
N ALA A 43 11.46 -13.76 16.87
CA ALA A 43 11.33 -14.90 15.95
C ALA A 43 12.70 -15.54 15.65
N ASN A 44 13.76 -14.74 15.52
CA ASN A 44 15.10 -15.23 15.23
C ASN A 44 15.71 -16.05 16.38
N THR A 45 15.40 -15.72 17.66
CA THR A 45 15.89 -16.51 18.80
C THR A 45 15.26 -17.91 18.83
N ILE A 46 14.00 -18.03 18.43
CA ILE A 46 13.31 -19.31 18.28
C ILE A 46 13.86 -20.09 17.07
N ALA A 47 14.08 -19.41 15.94
CA ALA A 47 14.58 -20.02 14.70
C ALA A 47 16.10 -20.31 14.72
N LYS A 48 16.84 -19.85 15.74
CA LYS A 48 18.31 -19.94 15.86
C LYS A 48 19.05 -19.31 14.67
N LEU A 49 18.55 -18.18 14.18
CA LEU A 49 19.13 -17.42 13.07
C LEU A 49 19.72 -16.09 13.55
N ASP A 50 20.62 -15.52 12.75
CA ASP A 50 21.23 -14.22 13.01
C ASP A 50 20.31 -13.09 12.54
N PHE A 51 19.86 -12.25 13.48
CA PHE A 51 18.99 -11.11 13.21
C PHE A 51 19.59 -10.11 12.22
N PHE A 52 20.89 -9.86 12.26
CA PHE A 52 21.51 -8.92 11.33
C PHE A 52 21.53 -9.44 9.90
N LYS A 53 21.39 -10.76 9.72
CA LYS A 53 21.24 -11.37 8.40
C LYS A 53 19.79 -11.46 7.95
N THR A 54 18.84 -11.74 8.84
CA THR A 54 17.43 -11.99 8.48
C THR A 54 16.52 -10.76 8.60
N GLY A 55 16.83 -9.84 9.50
CA GLY A 55 16.06 -8.61 9.75
C GLY A 55 15.87 -7.74 8.51
N PRO A 56 16.91 -7.47 7.71
CA PRO A 56 16.76 -6.72 6.46
C PRO A 56 15.79 -7.37 5.48
N TYR A 57 15.78 -8.71 5.37
CA TYR A 57 14.82 -9.41 4.51
C TYR A 57 13.39 -9.27 4.99
N ALA A 58 13.15 -9.28 6.31
CA ALA A 58 11.83 -9.00 6.86
C ALA A 58 11.35 -7.59 6.51
N GLY A 59 12.24 -6.58 6.58
CA GLY A 59 11.94 -5.22 6.16
C GLY A 59 11.64 -5.10 4.66
N ILE A 60 12.40 -5.79 3.81
CA ILE A 60 12.15 -5.85 2.35
C ILE A 60 10.77 -6.44 2.06
N LEU A 61 10.40 -7.54 2.72
CA LEU A 61 9.07 -8.15 2.56
C LEU A 61 7.94 -7.22 3.03
N ALA A 62 8.21 -6.39 4.04
CA ALA A 62 7.24 -5.44 4.58
C ALA A 62 7.07 -4.17 3.73
N LEU A 63 7.87 -3.94 2.68
CA LEU A 63 7.81 -2.76 1.82
C LEU A 63 6.41 -2.49 1.24
N ALA A 64 5.66 -3.55 0.93
CA ALA A 64 4.28 -3.42 0.45
C ALA A 64 3.35 -2.73 1.46
N GLY A 65 3.58 -2.93 2.76
CA GLY A 65 2.84 -2.28 3.84
C GLY A 65 3.03 -0.76 3.84
N TYR A 66 4.20 -0.26 3.43
CA TYR A 66 4.51 1.18 3.45
C TYR A 66 3.65 2.01 2.50
N LEU A 67 2.86 1.38 1.61
CA LEU A 67 1.86 2.08 0.79
C LEU A 67 0.61 2.49 1.59
N GLY A 68 0.27 1.77 2.65
CA GLY A 68 -0.94 2.01 3.45
C GLY A 68 -1.13 3.46 3.93
N PRO A 69 -0.11 4.13 4.51
CA PRO A 69 -0.21 5.52 4.90
C PRO A 69 -0.57 6.44 3.72
N TYR A 70 0.09 6.25 2.58
CA TYR A 70 -0.15 7.07 1.39
C TYR A 70 -1.56 6.89 0.84
N MET A 71 -2.13 5.68 0.94
CA MET A 71 -3.53 5.46 0.58
C MET A 71 -4.46 6.34 1.42
N PHE A 72 -4.25 6.46 2.73
CA PHE A 72 -5.08 7.36 3.55
C PHE A 72 -4.86 8.84 3.25
N ALA A 73 -3.67 9.24 2.81
CA ALA A 73 -3.37 10.62 2.45
C ALA A 73 -4.01 11.04 1.11
N PHE A 74 -4.09 10.13 0.14
CA PHE A 74 -4.61 10.42 -1.20
C PHE A 74 -6.08 9.99 -1.39
N HIS A 75 -6.56 9.02 -0.61
CA HIS A 75 -7.91 8.47 -0.66
C HIS A 75 -8.60 8.66 0.69
N SER A 76 -9.05 9.88 0.97
CA SER A 76 -9.77 10.21 2.21
C SER A 76 -11.07 9.43 2.37
N ASP A 77 -11.67 8.99 1.27
CA ASP A 77 -12.86 8.17 1.18
C ASP A 77 -12.69 6.78 1.84
N LEU A 78 -11.47 6.25 1.91
CA LEU A 78 -11.16 5.00 2.63
C LEU A 78 -11.40 5.11 4.14
N LEU A 79 -11.38 6.32 4.70
CA LEU A 79 -11.67 6.53 6.12
C LEU A 79 -13.15 6.41 6.46
N LEU A 80 -14.04 6.34 5.45
CA LEU A 80 -15.51 6.25 5.52
C LEU A 80 -16.19 7.45 6.21
N VAL A 81 -15.65 7.92 7.34
CA VAL A 81 -16.05 9.09 8.11
C VAL A 81 -15.86 10.38 7.31
N ALA A 82 -14.95 10.39 6.34
CA ALA A 82 -14.78 11.52 5.43
C ALA A 82 -15.89 11.63 4.37
N VAL A 83 -16.69 10.57 4.18
CA VAL A 83 -17.79 10.55 3.21
C VAL A 83 -19.03 11.19 3.83
N LYS A 84 -19.31 12.44 3.43
CA LYS A 84 -20.45 13.21 3.98
C LYS A 84 -21.81 12.76 3.45
N ASN A 85 -21.88 12.40 2.17
CA ASN A 85 -23.12 11.97 1.50
C ASN A 85 -22.92 10.57 0.93
N TRP A 86 -23.67 9.61 1.47
CA TRP A 86 -23.69 8.25 0.96
C TRP A 86 -24.67 8.15 -0.22
N ASP A 87 -24.12 8.17 -1.42
CA ASP A 87 -24.80 7.84 -2.67
C ASP A 87 -24.15 6.60 -3.30
N VAL A 88 -24.83 5.95 -4.25
CA VAL A 88 -24.32 4.80 -5.00
C VAL A 88 -22.97 5.13 -5.65
N ALA A 89 -22.80 6.35 -6.17
CA ALA A 89 -21.54 6.82 -6.73
C ALA A 89 -20.42 6.91 -5.69
N ALA A 90 -20.71 7.36 -4.46
CA ALA A 90 -19.73 7.45 -3.38
C ALA A 90 -19.32 6.05 -2.89
N ALA A 91 -20.28 5.13 -2.75
CA ALA A 91 -20.01 3.74 -2.38
C ALA A 91 -19.14 3.03 -3.42
N LEU A 92 -19.41 3.26 -4.72
CA LEU A 92 -18.57 2.75 -5.80
C LEU A 92 -17.17 3.36 -5.78
N GLY A 93 -17.04 4.66 -5.50
CA GLY A 93 -15.75 5.34 -5.33
C GLY A 93 -14.88 4.68 -4.25
N VAL A 94 -15.45 4.49 -3.06
CA VAL A 94 -14.77 3.80 -1.94
C VAL A 94 -14.35 2.38 -2.33
N LEU A 95 -15.23 1.63 -2.99
CA LEU A 95 -14.92 0.26 -3.41
C LEU A 95 -13.78 0.22 -4.43
N ILE A 96 -13.75 1.18 -5.37
CA ILE A 96 -12.67 1.31 -6.35
C ILE A 96 -11.36 1.70 -5.67
N SER A 97 -11.37 2.67 -4.74
CA SER A 97 -10.20 3.07 -3.95
C SER A 97 -9.66 1.92 -3.09
N PHE A 98 -10.55 1.10 -2.52
CA PHE A 98 -10.17 -0.07 -1.74
C PHE A 98 -9.55 -1.15 -2.65
N ALA A 99 -10.21 -1.47 -3.76
CA ALA A 99 -9.72 -2.46 -4.72
C ALA A 99 -8.37 -2.02 -5.34
N SER A 100 -8.21 -0.74 -5.66
CA SER A 100 -6.95 -0.17 -6.18
C SER A 100 -5.82 -0.35 -5.18
N GLY A 101 -6.09 -0.10 -3.89
CA GLY A 101 -5.16 -0.30 -2.80
C GLY A 101 -4.71 -1.74 -2.66
N VAL A 102 -5.66 -2.68 -2.61
CA VAL A 102 -5.37 -4.11 -2.51
C VAL A 102 -4.54 -4.59 -3.70
N VAL A 103 -4.94 -4.25 -4.92
CA VAL A 103 -4.21 -4.61 -6.15
C VAL A 103 -2.82 -3.99 -6.15
N GLY A 104 -2.70 -2.73 -5.73
CA GLY A 104 -1.43 -2.01 -5.65
C GLY A 104 -0.45 -2.65 -4.67
N MET A 105 -0.89 -2.88 -3.44
CA MET A 105 -0.08 -3.53 -2.40
C MET A 105 0.31 -4.96 -2.79
N TYR A 106 -0.61 -5.72 -3.38
CA TYR A 106 -0.34 -7.08 -3.82
C TYR A 106 0.66 -7.12 -5.00
N SER A 107 0.54 -6.19 -5.95
CA SER A 107 1.48 -6.07 -7.06
C SER A 107 2.89 -5.67 -6.59
N LEU A 108 2.98 -4.73 -5.65
CA LEU A 108 4.26 -4.35 -5.04
C LEU A 108 4.89 -5.52 -4.28
N ALA A 109 4.10 -6.24 -3.48
CA ALA A 109 4.58 -7.44 -2.78
C ALA A 109 5.13 -8.49 -3.76
N ALA A 110 4.38 -8.79 -4.83
CA ALA A 110 4.79 -9.73 -5.87
C ALA A 110 6.04 -9.28 -6.63
N GLY A 111 6.18 -7.98 -6.90
CA GLY A 111 7.36 -7.43 -7.56
C GLY A 111 8.61 -7.43 -6.67
N VAL A 112 8.45 -7.16 -5.37
CA VAL A 112 9.56 -7.19 -4.41
C VAL A 112 10.03 -8.62 -4.14
N THR A 113 9.11 -9.57 -4.01
CA THR A 113 9.47 -10.98 -3.84
C THR A 113 9.96 -11.60 -5.14
N GLY A 114 9.50 -11.11 -6.31
CA GLY A 114 9.74 -11.73 -7.61
C GLY A 114 8.93 -13.01 -7.82
N TYR A 115 7.95 -13.28 -6.97
CA TYR A 115 7.14 -14.50 -6.98
C TYR A 115 5.65 -14.20 -6.77
N LEU A 116 4.80 -14.91 -7.50
CA LEU A 116 3.34 -14.89 -7.30
C LEU A 116 2.80 -16.31 -7.05
N ARG A 117 2.76 -17.14 -8.10
CA ARG A 117 2.57 -18.61 -8.03
C ARG A 117 3.78 -19.39 -8.57
N GLY A 118 4.68 -18.69 -9.22
CA GLY A 118 5.95 -19.13 -9.76
C GLY A 118 6.87 -17.91 -9.93
N PRO A 119 8.10 -18.09 -10.43
CA PRO A 119 9.03 -17.00 -10.65
C PRO A 119 8.48 -16.02 -11.70
N LEU A 120 8.42 -14.74 -11.36
CA LEU A 120 7.96 -13.70 -12.27
C LEU A 120 9.08 -13.29 -13.24
N PRO A 121 8.76 -13.09 -14.53
CA PRO A 121 9.73 -12.59 -15.47
C PRO A 121 10.07 -11.11 -15.19
N ARG A 122 11.32 -10.72 -15.43
CA ARG A 122 11.90 -9.41 -15.07
C ARG A 122 11.12 -8.18 -15.57
N TYR A 123 10.37 -8.30 -16.67
CA TYR A 123 9.54 -7.20 -17.17
C TYR A 123 8.28 -6.96 -16.33
N LEU A 124 7.76 -7.98 -15.65
CA LEU A 124 6.64 -7.84 -14.72
C LEU A 124 7.09 -7.26 -13.37
N LEU A 125 8.37 -7.33 -13.03
CA LEU A 125 8.96 -6.60 -11.89
C LEU A 125 8.94 -5.06 -12.07
N LEU A 126 8.55 -4.54 -13.24
CA LEU A 126 8.34 -3.10 -13.46
C LEU A 126 6.93 -2.64 -13.07
N THR A 127 5.97 -3.55 -12.88
CA THR A 127 4.62 -3.24 -12.39
C THR A 127 4.56 -2.49 -11.03
N PRO A 128 5.50 -2.67 -10.08
CA PRO A 128 5.58 -1.86 -8.86
C PRO A 128 5.79 -0.36 -9.11
N LEU A 129 6.49 0.03 -10.18
CA LEU A 129 6.63 1.44 -10.57
C LEU A 129 5.30 2.05 -11.05
N GLY A 130 4.39 1.22 -11.58
CA GLY A 130 3.02 1.59 -11.88
C GLY A 130 2.17 1.80 -10.61
N VAL A 131 2.43 1.06 -9.53
CA VAL A 131 1.71 1.19 -8.25
C VAL A 131 1.97 2.54 -7.57
N VAL A 132 3.22 3.03 -7.60
CA VAL A 132 3.56 4.37 -7.10
C VAL A 132 2.79 5.44 -7.86
N ASN A 133 2.55 5.26 -9.16
CA ASN A 133 1.73 6.18 -9.96
C ASN A 133 0.22 6.08 -9.65
N VAL A 134 -0.30 4.88 -9.35
CA VAL A 134 -1.72 4.66 -9.02
C VAL A 134 -2.10 5.31 -7.68
N VAL A 135 -1.19 5.27 -6.69
CA VAL A 135 -1.43 5.87 -5.36
C VAL A 135 -1.41 7.41 -5.40
N VAL A 136 -0.75 8.01 -6.39
CA VAL A 136 -0.51 9.46 -6.45
C VAL A 136 -1.56 10.22 -7.29
N ASN A 137 -2.32 9.55 -8.15
CA ASN A 137 -3.25 10.23 -9.07
C ASN A 137 -4.69 9.66 -9.04
N PRO A 138 -5.65 10.36 -8.40
CA PRO A 138 -7.03 9.90 -8.28
C PRO A 138 -7.85 9.91 -9.58
N LEU A 139 -7.39 10.55 -10.66
CA LEU A 139 -8.18 10.76 -11.88
C LEU A 139 -7.61 10.13 -13.16
N GLN A 140 -6.42 9.50 -13.12
CA GLN A 140 -5.73 9.10 -14.36
C GLN A 140 -5.63 7.61 -14.70
N SER A 141 -6.04 6.62 -13.91
CA SER A 141 -5.76 5.25 -14.40
C SER A 141 -6.62 4.06 -13.97
N PRO A 142 -7.95 4.08 -14.21
CA PRO A 142 -8.67 2.81 -14.44
C PRO A 142 -7.90 1.90 -15.40
N ALA A 143 -7.27 2.49 -16.43
CA ALA A 143 -6.40 1.79 -17.38
C ALA A 143 -5.16 1.14 -16.75
N MET A 144 -4.47 1.76 -15.79
CA MET A 144 -3.32 1.13 -15.13
C MET A 144 -3.75 0.12 -14.06
N LEU A 145 -4.87 0.34 -13.39
CA LEU A 145 -5.47 -0.64 -12.49
C LEU A 145 -5.83 -1.91 -13.27
N ILE A 146 -6.48 -1.75 -14.43
CA ILE A 146 -6.76 -2.83 -15.37
C ILE A 146 -5.47 -3.45 -15.90
N ALA A 147 -4.46 -2.66 -16.27
CA ALA A 147 -3.18 -3.19 -16.75
C ALA A 147 -2.44 -4.00 -15.68
N ASN A 148 -2.44 -3.54 -14.42
CA ASN A 148 -1.84 -4.25 -13.30
C ASN A 148 -2.63 -5.53 -12.97
N MET A 149 -3.97 -5.48 -12.96
CA MET A 149 -4.80 -6.68 -12.80
C MET A 149 -4.58 -7.68 -13.95
N ALA A 150 -4.49 -7.21 -15.19
CA ALA A 150 -4.22 -8.04 -16.35
C ALA A 150 -2.81 -8.65 -16.29
N ALA A 151 -1.80 -7.90 -15.85
CA ALA A 151 -0.45 -8.41 -15.64
C ALA A 151 -0.41 -9.48 -14.55
N LEU A 152 -1.07 -9.25 -13.41
CA LEU A 152 -1.20 -10.23 -12.33
C LEU A 152 -1.96 -11.49 -12.78
N MET A 153 -3.05 -11.33 -13.52
CA MET A 153 -3.81 -12.46 -14.09
C MET A 153 -2.98 -13.24 -15.11
N PHE A 154 -2.27 -12.56 -16.01
CA PHE A 154 -1.40 -13.20 -16.99
C PHE A 154 -0.27 -14.00 -16.31
N ALA A 155 0.34 -13.42 -15.26
CA ALA A 155 1.31 -14.12 -14.42
C ALA A 155 0.72 -15.31 -13.68
N ALA A 156 -0.54 -15.21 -13.25
CA ALA A 156 -1.23 -16.28 -12.52
C ALA A 156 -1.70 -17.43 -13.43
N LEU A 157 -1.87 -17.17 -14.73
CA LEU A 157 -2.36 -18.13 -15.75
C LEU A 157 -1.24 -18.88 -16.48
N LYS A 158 -0.05 -18.28 -16.65
CA LYS A 158 1.13 -19.00 -17.15
C LYS A 158 1.65 -19.96 -16.07
N LYS A 159 1.13 -21.19 -16.10
CA LYS A 159 1.79 -22.38 -15.59
C LYS A 159 2.56 -23.06 -16.72
#